data_AF-A0A940Q477-F1
#
_entry.id   AF-A0A940Q477-F1
#
_cell.length_a   1.000
_cell.length_b   1.000
_cell.length_c   1.000
_cell.angle_alpha   90.00
_cell.angle_beta   90.00
_cell.angle_gamma   90.00
#
_symmetry.space_group_name_H-M   'P 1'
#
loop_
_entity.id
_entity.type
_entity.pdbx_description
1 polymer ?
#
loop_
_entity_poly.entity_id
_entity_poly.type
_entity_poly.pdbx_seq_one_letter_code
_entity_poly.pdbx_strand_id
1 'polypeptide(L)'
;MEKTQDEILFKARSYRGVVRTALHLYIDNFRRIFKASWLLTLIYALAAAVTGTLVTGQVVPVALQMLALPMFRGFIARDHWMLFAAVALLLLLAVAIQLLIVARVGMLLCEHMTEGHIPTPLRWLAVPGKPLTAALRRIVRAALRHWMLTLCLLVGGNILLTPVFLIVGLPALVLLAASVTAQAGTLMGDPLGLPAAMPWLAAVTWLTAAFIGSYLQLSLLFVGYYAYGALETRKKERKKQELNLQ
;
A
#
# COMPACT_ATOMS: atom_id res chain seq x y z
N MET A 1 33.14 -1.34 -17.39
CA MET A 1 32.51 -2.63 -17.78
C MET A 1 31.13 -2.87 -17.12
N GLU A 2 30.57 -1.89 -16.42
CA GLU A 2 29.30 -1.99 -15.66
C GLU A 2 28.03 -2.01 -16.55
N LYS A 3 28.10 -1.43 -17.76
CA LYS A 3 26.96 -1.33 -18.70
C LYS A 3 26.39 -2.67 -19.19
N THR A 4 27.16 -3.77 -19.12
CA THR A 4 26.75 -5.05 -19.70
C THR A 4 25.78 -5.81 -18.79
N GLN A 5 25.89 -5.68 -17.46
CA GLN A 5 25.00 -6.38 -16.53
C GLN A 5 23.60 -5.76 -16.51
N ASP A 6 23.48 -4.44 -16.53
CA ASP A 6 22.18 -3.73 -16.64
C ASP A 6 21.42 -4.09 -17.92
N GLU A 7 22.15 -4.17 -19.05
CA GLU A 7 21.56 -4.56 -20.34
C GLU A 7 21.11 -6.03 -20.35
N ILE A 8 21.79 -6.92 -19.61
CA ILE A 8 21.39 -8.32 -19.47
C ILE A 8 20.21 -8.46 -18.50
N LEU A 9 20.22 -7.76 -17.37
CA LEU A 9 19.20 -7.88 -16.31
C LEU A 9 17.80 -7.49 -16.80
N PHE A 10 17.72 -6.51 -17.72
CA PHE A 10 16.46 -5.94 -18.21
C PHE A 10 16.10 -6.36 -19.65
N LYS A 11 16.77 -7.37 -20.21
CA LYS A 11 16.54 -7.88 -21.58
C LYS A 11 15.28 -8.74 -21.73
N ALA A 12 14.20 -8.43 -21.00
CA ALA A 12 12.96 -9.18 -21.10
C ALA A 12 12.16 -8.74 -22.35
N ARG A 13 11.93 -9.68 -23.29
CA ARG A 13 11.20 -9.42 -24.54
C ARG A 13 9.68 -9.32 -24.35
N SER A 14 9.10 -9.87 -23.27
CA SER A 14 7.64 -9.86 -23.03
C SER A 14 7.26 -9.30 -21.65
N TYR A 15 6.06 -8.68 -21.57
CA TYR A 15 5.52 -8.14 -20.31
C TYR A 15 5.35 -9.22 -19.23
N ARG A 16 4.93 -10.43 -19.62
CA ARG A 16 4.83 -11.58 -18.71
C ARG A 16 6.19 -11.97 -18.12
N GLY A 17 7.25 -11.92 -18.92
CA GLY A 17 8.62 -12.18 -18.46
C GLY A 17 9.06 -11.16 -17.41
N VAL A 18 8.79 -9.87 -17.63
CA VAL A 18 9.10 -8.80 -16.66
C VAL A 18 8.40 -9.04 -15.32
N VAL A 19 7.09 -9.30 -15.33
CA VAL A 19 6.32 -9.55 -14.11
C VAL A 19 6.83 -10.79 -13.38
N ARG A 20 7.08 -11.88 -14.11
CA ARG A 20 7.58 -13.13 -13.51
C ARG A 20 8.94 -12.93 -12.84
N THR A 21 9.89 -12.29 -13.50
CA THR A 21 11.22 -12.02 -12.94
C THR A 21 11.13 -11.11 -11.71
N ALA A 22 10.28 -10.08 -11.77
CA ALA A 22 10.06 -9.19 -10.64
C ALA A 22 9.49 -9.91 -9.41
N LEU A 23 8.50 -10.78 -9.63
CA LEU A 23 7.90 -11.57 -8.55
C LEU A 23 8.87 -12.59 -7.98
N HIS A 24 9.70 -13.23 -8.81
CA HIS A 24 10.78 -14.10 -8.32
C HIS A 24 11.75 -13.32 -7.43
N LEU A 25 12.23 -12.14 -7.86
CA LEU A 25 13.11 -11.32 -7.03
C LEU A 25 12.47 -10.98 -5.67
N TYR A 26 11.18 -10.63 -5.68
CA TYR A 26 10.42 -10.34 -4.46
C TYR A 26 10.32 -11.57 -3.54
N ILE A 27 9.94 -12.73 -4.07
CA ILE A 27 9.75 -13.97 -3.31
C ILE A 27 11.09 -14.46 -2.74
N ASP A 28 12.14 -14.50 -3.56
CA ASP A 28 13.47 -14.98 -3.16
C ASP A 28 14.07 -14.14 -2.03
N ASN A 29 13.71 -12.84 -1.98
CA ASN A 29 14.18 -11.91 -0.95
C ASN A 29 13.13 -11.57 0.11
N PHE A 30 11.95 -12.21 0.07
CA PHE A 30 10.82 -11.89 0.94
C PHE A 30 11.20 -11.97 2.42
N ARG A 31 11.92 -13.02 2.81
CA ARG A 31 12.35 -13.22 4.21
C ARG A 31 13.23 -12.07 4.72
N ARG A 32 14.07 -11.50 3.85
CA ARG A 32 14.95 -10.37 4.21
C ARG A 32 14.15 -9.09 4.35
N ILE A 33 13.26 -8.82 3.39
CA ILE A 33 12.37 -7.66 3.40
C ILE A 33 11.47 -7.71 4.64
N PHE A 34 10.85 -8.87 4.89
CA PHE A 34 9.99 -9.11 6.05
C PHE A 34 10.71 -8.87 7.37
N LYS A 35 11.86 -9.53 7.60
CA LYS A 35 12.64 -9.37 8.85
C LYS A 35 13.06 -7.93 9.12
N ALA A 36 13.17 -7.13 8.08
CA ALA A 36 13.66 -5.76 8.20
C ALA A 36 12.50 -4.74 8.30
N SER A 37 11.37 -4.99 7.65
CA SER A 37 10.21 -4.07 7.62
C SER A 37 9.10 -4.39 8.63
N TRP A 38 9.08 -5.58 9.24
CA TRP A 38 7.91 -6.07 10.00
C TRP A 38 7.46 -5.15 11.14
N LEU A 39 8.37 -4.46 11.83
CA LEU A 39 8.00 -3.52 12.89
C LEU A 39 7.19 -2.34 12.35
N LEU A 40 7.64 -1.72 11.27
CA LEU A 40 6.92 -0.61 10.65
C LEU A 40 5.58 -1.08 10.07
N THR A 41 5.58 -2.25 9.44
CA THR A 41 4.36 -2.89 8.95
C THR A 41 3.37 -3.20 10.07
N LEU A 42 3.86 -3.62 11.24
CA LEU A 42 3.03 -3.88 12.41
C LEU A 42 2.43 -2.58 12.97
N ILE A 43 3.22 -1.49 13.06
CA ILE A 43 2.72 -0.18 13.49
C ILE A 43 1.63 0.33 12.52
N TYR A 44 1.85 0.18 11.20
CA TYR A 44 0.85 0.47 10.19
C TYR A 44 -0.43 -0.37 10.41
N ALA A 45 -0.29 -1.67 10.60
CA ALA A 45 -1.40 -2.58 10.81
C ALA A 45 -2.19 -2.27 12.09
N LEU A 46 -1.50 -1.86 13.16
CA LEU A 46 -2.13 -1.40 14.40
C LEU A 46 -2.92 -0.10 14.19
N ALA A 47 -2.35 0.89 13.50
CA ALA A 47 -3.05 2.13 13.17
C ALA A 47 -4.28 1.86 12.29
N ALA A 48 -4.16 0.97 11.31
CA ALA A 48 -5.28 0.53 10.47
C ALA A 48 -6.34 -0.24 11.28
N ALA A 49 -5.93 -1.08 12.24
CA ALA A 49 -6.84 -1.81 13.11
C ALA A 49 -7.66 -0.87 14.00
N VAL A 50 -7.00 0.09 14.66
CA VAL A 50 -7.67 1.12 15.47
C VAL A 50 -8.64 1.91 14.59
N THR A 51 -8.20 2.34 13.41
CA THR A 51 -9.07 3.04 12.45
C THR A 51 -10.28 2.20 12.06
N GLY A 52 -10.08 0.93 11.68
CA GLY A 52 -11.13 0.01 11.28
C GLY A 52 -12.14 -0.23 12.41
N THR A 53 -11.68 -0.40 13.65
CA THR A 53 -12.57 -0.55 14.81
C THR A 53 -13.40 0.70 15.10
N LEU A 54 -12.80 1.88 15.02
CA LEU A 54 -13.52 3.15 15.18
C LEU A 54 -14.55 3.31 14.07
N VAL A 55 -14.20 2.95 12.83
CA VAL A 55 -15.13 2.99 11.71
C VAL A 55 -16.32 2.06 11.95
N THR A 56 -16.06 0.79 12.22
CA THR A 56 -17.08 -0.24 12.41
C THR A 56 -17.98 0.05 13.63
N GLY A 57 -17.40 0.52 14.75
CA GLY A 57 -18.13 0.69 16.00
C GLY A 57 -18.78 2.07 16.18
N GLN A 58 -18.14 3.14 15.73
CA GLN A 58 -18.49 4.53 16.09
C GLN A 58 -18.84 5.39 14.88
N VAL A 59 -18.10 5.28 13.77
CA VAL A 59 -18.39 6.10 12.58
C VAL A 59 -19.66 5.64 11.89
N VAL A 60 -19.88 4.32 11.78
CA VAL A 60 -21.10 3.75 11.17
C VAL A 60 -22.39 4.29 11.82
N PRO A 61 -22.60 4.22 13.14
CA PRO A 61 -23.84 4.74 13.74
C PRO A 61 -24.00 6.25 13.52
N VAL A 62 -22.93 7.03 13.66
CA VAL A 62 -22.97 8.49 13.41
C VAL A 62 -23.33 8.78 11.95
N ALA A 63 -22.74 8.04 11.00
CA ALA A 63 -23.05 8.18 9.58
C ALA A 63 -24.50 7.81 9.25
N LEU A 64 -25.04 6.75 9.87
CA LEU A 64 -26.44 6.37 9.71
C LEU A 64 -27.39 7.41 10.30
N GLN A 65 -27.06 7.98 11.47
CA GLN A 65 -27.83 9.08 12.06
C GLN A 65 -27.84 10.32 11.17
N MET A 66 -26.68 10.70 10.61
CA MET A 66 -26.58 11.80 9.64
C MET A 66 -27.40 11.55 8.37
N LEU A 67 -27.50 10.29 7.95
CA LEU A 67 -28.31 9.90 6.79
C LEU A 67 -29.80 9.98 7.11
N ALA A 68 -30.22 9.45 8.26
CA ALA A 68 -31.61 9.39 8.70
C ALA A 68 -32.19 10.76 9.10
N LEU A 69 -31.37 11.66 9.66
CA LEU A 69 -31.79 12.97 10.19
C LEU A 69 -31.10 14.12 9.43
N PRO A 70 -31.50 14.40 8.17
CA PRO A 70 -30.81 15.36 7.31
C PRO A 70 -30.81 16.80 7.88
N MET A 71 -31.87 17.17 8.60
CA MET A 71 -32.01 18.50 9.21
C MET A 71 -30.99 18.75 10.34
N PHE A 72 -30.51 17.69 11.00
CA PHE A 72 -29.60 17.79 12.17
C PHE A 72 -28.13 17.47 11.83
N ARG A 73 -27.78 17.26 10.56
CA ARG A 73 -26.41 16.88 10.13
C ARG A 73 -25.32 17.79 10.70
N GLY A 74 -25.53 19.10 10.67
CA GLY A 74 -24.54 20.06 11.19
C GLY A 74 -24.34 19.96 12.70
N PHE A 75 -25.41 19.70 13.45
CA PHE A 75 -25.34 19.49 14.90
C PHE A 75 -24.62 18.18 15.24
N ILE A 76 -25.01 17.08 14.60
CA ILE A 76 -24.39 15.76 14.78
C ILE A 76 -22.90 15.80 14.40
N ALA A 77 -22.56 16.48 13.30
CA ALA A 77 -21.18 16.64 12.84
C ALA A 77 -20.32 17.41 13.83
N ARG A 78 -20.87 18.47 14.42
CA ARG A 78 -20.19 19.26 15.44
C ARG A 78 -19.96 18.45 16.71
N ASP A 79 -20.96 17.70 17.15
CA ASP A 79 -20.89 16.88 18.36
C ASP A 79 -19.86 15.75 18.23
N HIS A 80 -19.75 15.15 17.04
CA HIS A 80 -18.82 14.05 16.74
C HIS A 80 -17.53 14.51 16.03
N TRP A 81 -17.22 15.81 16.02
CA TRP A 81 -16.04 16.36 15.34
C TRP A 81 -14.73 15.68 15.78
N MET A 82 -14.57 15.41 17.07
CA MET A 82 -13.37 14.77 17.61
C MET A 82 -13.16 13.36 17.05
N LEU A 83 -14.24 12.60 16.82
CA LEU A 83 -14.17 11.28 16.20
C LEU A 83 -13.67 11.37 14.76
N PHE A 84 -14.24 12.28 13.96
CA PHE A 84 -13.80 12.50 12.58
C PHE A 84 -12.35 12.95 12.51
N ALA A 85 -11.94 13.88 13.39
CA ALA A 85 -10.57 14.35 13.47
C ALA A 85 -9.60 13.23 13.86
N ALA A 86 -9.95 12.38 14.83
CA ALA A 86 -9.13 11.24 15.24
C ALA A 86 -8.98 10.21 14.13
N VAL A 87 -10.07 9.84 13.45
CA VAL A 87 -10.04 8.92 12.31
C VAL A 87 -9.21 9.50 11.16
N ALA A 88 -9.38 10.78 10.83
CA ALA A 88 -8.58 11.44 9.81
C ALA A 88 -7.09 11.45 10.17
N LEU A 89 -6.75 11.76 11.42
CA LEU A 89 -5.36 11.74 11.90
C LEU A 89 -4.74 10.34 11.80
N LEU A 90 -5.47 9.30 12.20
CA LEU A 90 -5.01 7.92 12.12
C LEU A 90 -4.84 7.45 10.67
N LEU A 91 -5.75 7.85 9.77
CA LEU A 91 -5.61 7.60 8.33
C LEU A 91 -4.38 8.29 7.75
N LEU A 92 -4.15 9.56 8.09
CA LEU A 92 -2.96 10.30 7.67
C LEU A 92 -1.68 9.65 8.20
N LEU A 93 -1.69 9.19 9.46
CA LEU A 93 -0.58 8.46 10.05
C LEU A 93 -0.32 7.13 9.32
N ALA A 94 -1.37 6.34 9.06
CA ALA A 94 -1.27 5.08 8.33
C ALA A 94 -0.70 5.30 6.92
N VAL A 95 -1.19 6.31 6.20
CA VAL A 95 -0.67 6.70 4.88
C VAL A 95 0.80 7.12 4.98
N ALA A 96 1.19 7.93 5.96
CA ALA A 96 2.57 8.33 6.16
C ALA A 96 3.50 7.14 6.41
N ILE A 97 3.10 6.19 7.27
CA ILE A 97 3.87 4.96 7.53
C ILE A 97 3.98 4.11 6.26
N GLN A 98 2.88 3.94 5.51
CA GLN A 98 2.89 3.18 4.26
C GLN A 98 3.83 3.81 3.22
N LEU A 99 3.82 5.15 3.09
CA LEU A 99 4.75 5.88 2.22
C LEU A 99 6.21 5.68 2.65
N LEU A 100 6.48 5.67 3.96
CA LEU A 100 7.81 5.38 4.48
C LEU A 100 8.25 3.96 4.12
N ILE A 101 7.38 2.96 4.29
CA ILE A 101 7.66 1.56 3.91
C ILE A 101 8.00 1.47 2.41
N VAL A 102 7.16 2.07 1.55
CA VAL A 102 7.38 2.09 0.09
C VAL A 102 8.68 2.81 -0.28
N ALA A 103 8.96 3.96 0.33
CA ALA A 103 10.19 4.71 0.08
C ALA A 103 11.44 3.90 0.47
N ARG A 104 11.38 3.16 1.57
CA ARG A 104 12.48 2.28 2.03
C ARG A 104 12.74 1.14 1.07
N VAL A 105 11.71 0.41 0.68
CA VAL A 105 11.86 -0.67 -0.30
C VAL A 105 12.34 -0.10 -1.65
N GLY A 106 11.86 1.09 -2.03
CA GLY A 106 12.33 1.79 -3.21
C GLY A 106 13.84 2.11 -3.17
N MET A 107 14.36 2.54 -2.02
CA MET A 107 15.82 2.75 -1.86
C MET A 107 16.60 1.44 -1.96
N LEU A 108 16.09 0.35 -1.38
CA LEU A 108 16.73 -0.97 -1.52
C LEU A 108 16.79 -1.44 -2.97
N LEU A 109 15.76 -1.14 -3.75
CA LEU A 109 15.75 -1.41 -5.18
C LEU A 109 16.73 -0.50 -5.95
N CYS A 110 16.90 0.75 -5.54
CA CYS A 110 17.92 1.63 -6.10
C CYS A 110 19.35 1.17 -5.77
N GLU A 111 19.61 0.70 -4.55
CA GLU A 111 20.91 0.13 -4.16
C GLU A 111 21.17 -1.19 -4.91
N HIS A 112 20.13 -2.01 -5.09
CA HIS A 112 20.21 -3.20 -5.93
C HIS A 112 20.59 -2.88 -7.38
N MET A 113 20.16 -1.75 -7.91
CA MET A 113 20.55 -1.28 -9.25
C MET A 113 22.05 -0.97 -9.35
N THR A 114 22.66 -0.42 -8.29
CA THR A 114 24.09 -0.06 -8.29
C THR A 114 24.99 -1.22 -7.91
N GLU A 115 24.55 -2.10 -7.02
CA GLU A 115 25.41 -3.13 -6.41
C GLU A 115 25.09 -4.56 -6.88
N GLY A 116 24.00 -4.77 -7.63
CA GLY A 116 23.60 -6.08 -8.16
C GLY A 116 23.06 -7.08 -7.12
N HIS A 117 23.09 -6.73 -5.83
CA HIS A 117 22.58 -7.53 -4.72
C HIS A 117 21.68 -6.67 -3.82
N ILE A 118 20.76 -7.28 -3.07
CA ILE A 118 19.88 -6.53 -2.16
C ILE A 118 20.57 -6.47 -0.78
N PRO A 119 21.05 -5.28 -0.34
CA PRO A 119 21.73 -5.15 0.94
C PRO A 119 20.78 -5.36 2.12
N THR A 120 21.31 -5.88 3.24
CA THR A 120 20.53 -6.03 4.48
C THR A 120 20.45 -4.68 5.20
N PRO A 121 19.25 -4.14 5.47
CA PRO A 121 19.19 -2.76 5.95
C PRO A 121 19.33 -2.78 7.47
N LEU A 122 20.47 -2.28 7.99
CA LEU A 122 20.79 -2.37 9.43
C LEU A 122 19.86 -1.51 10.33
N ARG A 123 19.15 -0.50 9.80
CA ARG A 123 18.22 0.35 10.57
C ARG A 123 17.05 0.87 9.72
N TRP A 124 15.89 0.22 9.79
CA TRP A 124 14.65 0.69 9.13
C TRP A 124 13.98 1.89 9.82
N LEU A 125 14.16 2.01 11.14
CA LEU A 125 13.57 3.09 11.95
C LEU A 125 14.38 4.40 11.91
N ALA A 126 15.68 4.34 11.59
CA ALA A 126 16.50 5.55 11.56
C ALA A 126 16.22 6.36 10.31
N VAL A 127 15.52 7.49 10.43
CA VAL A 127 15.25 8.42 9.33
C VAL A 127 16.59 8.87 8.72
N PRO A 128 16.96 8.43 7.51
CA PRO A 128 18.20 8.87 6.87
C PRO A 128 17.93 10.30 6.41
N GLY A 129 18.64 11.30 6.95
CA GLY A 129 18.36 12.72 6.68
C GLY A 129 18.34 13.11 5.18
N LYS A 130 19.44 13.68 4.66
CA LYS A 130 19.53 14.12 3.26
C LYS A 130 19.29 13.02 2.19
N PRO A 131 19.63 11.72 2.39
CA PRO A 131 19.48 10.74 1.32
C PRO A 131 18.03 10.32 1.05
N LEU A 132 17.12 10.34 2.04
CA LEU A 132 15.71 9.98 1.82
C LEU A 132 15.02 10.98 0.88
N THR A 133 15.19 12.29 1.11
CA THR A 133 14.56 13.32 0.26
C THR A 133 15.13 13.34 -1.15
N ALA A 134 16.41 13.01 -1.32
CA ALA A 134 17.06 12.88 -2.61
C ALA A 134 16.54 11.65 -3.36
N ALA A 135 16.40 10.51 -2.67
CA ALA A 135 15.82 9.29 -3.22
C ALA A 135 14.35 9.48 -3.60
N LEU A 136 13.55 10.08 -2.72
CA LEU A 136 12.13 10.39 -2.99
C LEU A 136 12.01 11.29 -4.22
N ARG A 137 12.84 12.35 -4.31
CA ARG A 137 12.90 13.22 -5.49
C ARG A 137 13.34 12.49 -6.75
N ARG A 138 14.16 11.44 -6.67
CA ARG A 138 14.52 10.61 -7.83
C ARG A 138 13.34 9.74 -8.24
N ILE A 139 12.69 9.06 -7.31
CA ILE A 139 11.52 8.21 -7.56
C ILE A 139 10.37 9.04 -8.14
N VAL A 140 10.05 10.19 -7.53
CA VAL A 140 9.00 11.10 -8.01
C VAL A 140 9.33 11.64 -9.40
N ARG A 141 10.58 12.06 -9.65
CA ARG A 141 10.98 12.52 -11.00
C ARG A 141 10.94 11.40 -12.03
N ALA A 142 11.33 10.18 -11.68
CA ALA A 142 11.25 9.02 -12.56
C ALA A 142 9.79 8.67 -12.86
N ALA A 143 8.93 8.68 -11.83
CA ALA A 143 7.50 8.46 -11.97
C ALA A 143 6.84 9.52 -12.86
N LEU A 144 7.16 10.80 -12.66
CA LEU A 144 6.66 11.89 -13.51
C LEU A 144 7.17 11.79 -14.95
N ARG A 145 8.43 11.38 -15.15
CA ARG A 145 9.02 11.22 -16.49
C ARG A 145 8.32 10.13 -17.31
N HIS A 146 7.83 9.08 -16.66
CA HIS A 146 7.09 7.99 -17.31
C HIS A 146 5.70 7.84 -16.69
N TRP A 147 5.00 8.97 -16.54
CA TRP A 147 3.72 9.07 -15.82
C TRP A 147 2.68 8.05 -16.31
N MET A 148 2.58 7.82 -17.62
CA MET A 148 1.61 6.88 -18.19
C MET A 148 1.93 5.43 -17.86
N LEU A 149 3.22 5.06 -17.85
CA LEU A 149 3.64 3.72 -17.43
C LEU A 149 3.37 3.50 -15.95
N THR A 150 3.76 4.46 -15.11
CA THR A 150 3.53 4.36 -13.67
C THR A 150 2.04 4.29 -13.34
N LEU A 151 1.21 5.02 -14.07
CA LEU A 151 -0.23 4.96 -13.93
C LEU A 151 -0.79 3.61 -14.38
N CYS A 152 -0.36 3.06 -15.52
CA CYS A 152 -0.77 1.73 -15.97
C CYS A 152 -0.35 0.62 -14.99
N LEU A 153 0.84 0.69 -14.42
CA LEU A 153 1.33 -0.28 -13.44
C LEU A 153 0.60 -0.17 -12.10
N LEU A 154 0.32 1.06 -11.66
CA LEU A 154 -0.39 1.29 -10.42
C LEU A 154 -1.86 0.86 -10.57
N VAL A 155 -2.56 1.30 -11.61
CA VAL A 155 -3.95 0.93 -11.86
C VAL A 155 -4.08 -0.56 -12.19
N GLY A 156 -3.32 -1.06 -13.16
CA GLY A 156 -3.37 -2.47 -13.58
C GLY A 156 -2.92 -3.42 -12.48
N GLY A 157 -1.87 -3.06 -11.74
CA GLY A 157 -1.40 -3.84 -10.59
C GLY A 157 -2.43 -3.88 -9.46
N ASN A 158 -3.06 -2.76 -9.12
CA ASN A 158 -4.11 -2.75 -8.11
C ASN A 158 -5.34 -3.54 -8.57
N ILE A 159 -5.78 -3.44 -9.83
CA ILE A 159 -6.88 -4.26 -10.36
C ILE A 159 -6.61 -5.75 -10.18
N LEU A 160 -5.38 -6.20 -10.45
CA LEU A 160 -4.99 -7.60 -10.29
C LEU A 160 -4.92 -8.04 -8.81
N LEU A 161 -4.55 -7.14 -7.90
CA LEU A 161 -4.50 -7.44 -6.47
C LEU A 161 -5.85 -7.26 -5.76
N THR A 162 -6.80 -6.50 -6.31
CA THR A 162 -8.15 -6.30 -5.75
C THR A 162 -8.82 -7.60 -5.31
N PRO A 163 -8.91 -8.67 -6.12
CA PRO A 163 -9.54 -9.92 -5.65
C PRO A 163 -8.81 -10.53 -4.44
N VAL A 164 -7.49 -10.41 -4.38
CA VAL A 164 -6.71 -10.89 -3.24
C VAL A 164 -6.98 -10.05 -2.00
N PHE A 165 -7.02 -8.72 -2.14
CA PHE A 165 -7.39 -7.81 -1.06
C PHE A 165 -8.81 -8.04 -0.55
N LEU A 166 -9.75 -8.33 -1.44
CA LEU A 166 -11.11 -8.70 -1.07
C LEU A 166 -11.10 -9.97 -0.23
N ILE A 167 -10.45 -11.05 -0.69
CA ILE A 167 -10.38 -12.32 0.05
C ILE A 167 -9.75 -12.12 1.44
N VAL A 168 -8.63 -11.41 1.52
CA VAL A 168 -7.94 -11.13 2.78
C VAL A 168 -8.79 -10.23 3.70
N GLY A 169 -9.52 -9.27 3.13
CA GLY A 169 -10.39 -8.33 3.85
C GLY A 169 -11.82 -8.84 4.11
N LEU A 170 -12.20 -10.01 3.58
CA LEU A 170 -13.56 -10.55 3.69
C LEU A 170 -14.06 -10.59 5.15
N PRO A 171 -13.29 -11.08 6.13
CA PRO A 171 -13.74 -11.08 7.53
C PRO A 171 -14.06 -9.68 8.04
N ALA A 172 -13.23 -8.68 7.73
CA ALA A 172 -13.46 -7.30 8.14
C ALA A 172 -14.71 -6.69 7.45
N LEU A 173 -14.93 -7.01 6.17
CA LEU A 173 -16.11 -6.57 5.42
C LEU A 173 -17.40 -7.18 5.97
N VAL A 174 -17.38 -8.47 6.35
CA VAL A 174 -18.54 -9.14 6.98
C VAL A 174 -18.87 -8.48 8.31
N LEU A 175 -17.87 -8.21 9.16
CA LEU A 175 -18.08 -7.53 10.44
C LEU A 175 -18.58 -6.09 10.26
N LEU A 176 -18.08 -5.38 9.25
CA LEU A 176 -18.57 -4.04 8.90
C LEU A 176 -20.04 -4.09 8.46
N ALA A 177 -20.40 -5.01 7.56
CA ALA A 177 -21.78 -5.17 7.10
C ALA A 177 -22.73 -5.53 8.25
N ALA A 178 -22.34 -6.47 9.11
CA ALA A 178 -23.10 -6.85 10.30
C ALA A 178 -23.30 -5.66 11.27
N SER A 179 -22.28 -4.80 11.39
CA SER A 179 -22.38 -3.59 12.22
C SER A 179 -23.33 -2.57 11.61
N VAL A 180 -23.30 -2.38 10.28
CA VAL A 180 -24.25 -1.50 9.57
C VAL A 180 -25.68 -1.98 9.77
N THR A 181 -25.97 -3.27 9.58
CA THR A 181 -27.33 -3.79 9.73
C THR A 181 -27.83 -3.71 11.18
N ALA A 182 -26.98 -4.05 12.16
CA ALA A 182 -27.35 -3.96 13.56
C ALA A 182 -27.62 -2.51 13.99
N GLN A 183 -26.75 -1.57 13.60
CA GLN A 183 -26.92 -0.15 13.93
C GLN A 183 -28.12 0.47 13.20
N ALA A 184 -28.41 0.04 11.96
CA ALA A 184 -29.62 0.46 11.26
C ALA A 184 -30.90 -0.03 11.96
N GLY A 185 -30.91 -1.26 12.48
CA GLY A 185 -32.02 -1.78 13.28
C GLY A 185 -32.27 -0.95 14.54
N THR A 186 -31.22 -0.45 15.20
CA THR A 186 -31.40 0.42 16.38
C THR A 186 -32.13 1.72 16.08
N LEU A 187 -31.97 2.26 14.86
CA LEU A 187 -32.73 3.44 14.42
C LEU A 187 -34.21 3.14 14.21
N MET A 188 -34.58 1.86 14.02
CA MET A 188 -35.96 1.40 13.91
C MET A 188 -36.57 1.04 15.28
N GLY A 189 -35.81 1.16 16.37
CA GLY A 189 -36.26 0.86 17.73
C GLY A 189 -35.82 -0.50 18.26
N ASP A 190 -35.08 -1.29 17.49
CA ASP A 190 -34.55 -2.58 17.96
C ASP A 190 -33.43 -2.37 18.98
N PRO A 191 -33.28 -3.27 19.97
CA PRO A 191 -32.12 -3.25 20.85
C PRO A 191 -30.83 -3.54 20.07
N LEU A 192 -29.70 -3.00 20.54
CA LEU A 192 -28.41 -3.27 19.93
C LEU A 192 -28.04 -4.76 20.07
N GLY A 193 -28.19 -5.51 18.98
CA GLY A 193 -27.92 -6.95 18.93
C GLY A 193 -26.44 -7.33 18.74
N LEU A 194 -25.49 -6.40 18.92
CA LEU A 194 -24.06 -6.69 18.71
C LEU A 194 -23.41 -7.29 19.96
N PRO A 195 -22.63 -8.38 19.84
CA PRO A 195 -21.87 -8.93 20.96
C PRO A 195 -20.82 -7.94 21.48
N ALA A 196 -20.56 -7.96 22.80
CA ALA A 196 -19.52 -7.14 23.41
C ALA A 196 -18.10 -7.41 22.85
N ALA A 197 -17.86 -8.60 22.29
CA ALA A 197 -16.60 -8.97 21.64
C ALA A 197 -16.41 -8.34 20.24
N MET A 198 -17.44 -7.73 19.64
CA MET A 198 -17.41 -7.23 18.27
C MET A 198 -16.25 -6.25 17.98
N PRO A 199 -15.90 -5.29 18.86
CA PRO A 199 -14.76 -4.40 18.62
C PRO A 199 -13.43 -5.15 18.56
N TRP A 200 -13.25 -6.19 19.38
CA TRP A 200 -12.04 -7.01 19.39
C TRP A 200 -11.92 -7.86 18.12
N LEU A 201 -13.03 -8.44 17.67
CA LEU A 201 -13.07 -9.18 16.40
C LEU A 201 -12.77 -8.26 15.20
N ALA A 202 -13.34 -7.05 15.19
CA ALA A 202 -13.01 -6.04 14.18
C ALA A 202 -11.52 -5.66 14.24
N ALA A 203 -10.95 -5.45 15.44
CA ALA A 203 -9.54 -5.10 15.60
C ALA A 203 -8.62 -6.16 14.98
N VAL A 204 -8.84 -7.43 15.32
CA VAL A 204 -8.00 -8.54 14.84
C VAL A 204 -8.11 -8.70 13.33
N THR A 205 -9.33 -8.67 12.78
CA THR A 205 -9.55 -8.84 11.33
C THR A 205 -8.92 -7.70 10.52
N TRP A 206 -9.13 -6.43 10.92
CA TRP A 206 -8.50 -5.27 10.29
C TRP A 206 -6.96 -5.31 10.42
N LEU A 207 -6.44 -5.73 11.57
CA LEU A 207 -5.00 -5.89 11.79
C LEU A 207 -4.40 -6.91 10.82
N THR A 208 -5.00 -8.11 10.75
CA THR A 208 -4.51 -9.18 9.86
C THR A 208 -4.61 -8.78 8.40
N ALA A 209 -5.70 -8.13 8.00
CA ALA A 209 -5.91 -7.70 6.63
C ALA A 209 -4.92 -6.61 6.22
N ALA A 210 -4.70 -5.61 7.08
CA ALA A 210 -3.74 -4.54 6.83
C ALA A 210 -2.29 -5.06 6.80
N PHE A 211 -1.94 -5.97 7.72
CA PHE A 211 -0.60 -6.55 7.79
C PHE A 211 -0.26 -7.34 6.51
N ILE A 212 -1.12 -8.29 6.12
CA ILE A 212 -0.93 -9.10 4.90
C ILE A 212 -1.00 -8.20 3.66
N GLY A 213 -1.98 -7.31 3.60
CA GLY A 213 -2.21 -6.41 2.49
C GLY A 213 -1.02 -5.50 2.19
N SER A 214 -0.30 -5.04 3.23
CA SER A 214 0.89 -4.20 3.04
C SER A 214 2.00 -4.91 2.26
N TYR A 215 2.23 -6.20 2.51
CA TYR A 215 3.23 -7.01 1.80
C TYR A 215 2.77 -7.38 0.40
N LEU A 216 1.47 -7.61 0.19
CA LEU A 216 0.93 -7.77 -1.16
C LEU A 216 1.17 -6.50 -1.99
N GLN A 217 0.95 -5.31 -1.40
CA GLN A 217 1.20 -4.04 -2.08
C GLN A 217 2.67 -3.83 -2.43
N LEU A 218 3.60 -4.29 -1.59
CA LEU A 218 5.04 -4.20 -1.87
C LEU A 218 5.45 -4.96 -3.13
N SER A 219 4.77 -6.04 -3.49
CA SER A 219 5.06 -6.79 -4.72
C SER A 219 4.91 -5.93 -5.98
N LEU A 220 3.99 -4.96 -6.00
CA LEU A 220 3.81 -4.04 -7.12
C LEU A 220 5.01 -3.13 -7.33
N LEU A 221 5.73 -2.79 -6.26
CA LEU A 221 6.92 -1.95 -6.34
C LEU A 221 8.05 -2.66 -7.10
N PHE A 222 8.21 -3.97 -6.89
CA PHE A 222 9.17 -4.81 -7.62
C PHE A 222 8.80 -4.93 -9.10
N VAL A 223 7.51 -5.12 -9.40
CA VAL A 223 7.02 -5.13 -10.79
C VAL A 223 7.28 -3.78 -11.46
N GLY A 224 7.04 -2.68 -10.74
CA GLY A 224 7.31 -1.33 -11.21
C GLY A 224 8.79 -1.08 -11.51
N TYR A 225 9.67 -1.53 -10.63
CA TYR A 225 11.12 -1.44 -10.78
C TYR A 225 11.61 -2.14 -12.07
N TYR A 226 11.22 -3.40 -12.28
CA TYR A 226 11.63 -4.15 -13.46
C TYR A 226 11.01 -3.62 -14.75
N ALA A 227 9.74 -3.19 -14.70
CA ALA A 227 9.07 -2.61 -15.86
C ALA A 227 9.75 -1.31 -16.31
N TYR A 228 10.17 -0.46 -15.36
CA TYR A 228 10.93 0.75 -15.65
C TYR A 228 12.28 0.41 -16.29
N GLY A 229 13.05 -0.51 -15.70
CA GLY A 229 14.36 -0.90 -16.23
C GLY A 229 14.28 -1.49 -17.66
N ALA A 230 13.32 -2.37 -17.90
CA ALA A 230 13.08 -2.96 -19.23
C ALA A 230 12.69 -1.94 -20.30
N LEU A 231 12.05 -0.83 -19.92
CA LEU A 231 11.70 0.22 -20.87
C LEU A 231 12.87 1.15 -21.17
N GLU A 232 13.71 1.43 -20.17
CA GLU A 232 14.89 2.26 -20.39
C GLU A 232 15.92 1.53 -21.28
N THR A 233 16.09 0.22 -21.12
CA THR A 233 16.95 -0.58 -22.01
C THR A 233 16.43 -0.60 -23.44
N ARG A 234 15.13 -0.84 -23.66
CA ARG A 234 14.51 -0.79 -25.00
C ARG A 234 14.69 0.56 -25.69
N LYS A 235 14.56 1.67 -24.94
CA LYS A 235 14.80 3.03 -25.48
C LYS A 235 16.26 3.24 -25.87
N LYS A 236 17.21 2.71 -25.09
CA LYS A 236 18.64 2.78 -25.40
C LYS A 236 18.98 1.93 -26.62
N GLU A 237 18.47 0.71 -26.73
CA GLU A 237 18.66 -0.17 -27.88
C GLU A 237 18.14 0.44 -29.17
N ARG A 238 16.91 0.99 -29.15
CA ARG A 238 16.33 1.68 -30.32
C ARG A 238 17.17 2.87 -30.78
N LYS A 239 17.66 3.68 -29.84
CA LYS A 239 18.57 4.79 -30.17
C LYS A 239 19.89 4.32 -30.77
N LYS A 240 20.49 3.24 -30.26
CA LYS A 240 21.71 2.65 -30.84
C LYS A 240 21.46 2.14 -32.27
N GLN A 241 20.30 1.52 -32.53
CA GLN A 241 19.92 1.07 -33.87
C GLN A 241 19.75 2.24 -34.83
N GLU A 242 19.08 3.32 -34.41
CA GLU A 242 18.91 4.54 -35.21
C GLU A 242 20.27 5.19 -35.52
N LEU A 243 21.22 5.19 -34.57
CA LEU A 243 22.56 5.75 -34.75
C LEU A 243 23.47 4.88 -35.65
N ASN A 244 23.27 3.57 -35.67
CA ASN A 244 24.03 2.64 -36.53
C ASN A 244 23.51 2.61 -37.98
N LEU A 245 22.35 3.21 -38.25
CA LEU A 245 21.74 3.32 -39.59
C LEU A 245 22.07 4.67 -40.27
N GLN A 246 22.74 5.59 -39.57
CA GLN A 246 23.23 6.89 -40.08
C GLN A 246 24.74 6.82 -40.35
#